data_AF-A0A4S2SKH3-F1
#
_entry.id   AF-A0A4S2SKH3-F1
#
_cell.length_a   1.000
_cell.length_b   1.000
_cell.length_c   1.000
_cell.angle_alpha   90.00
_cell.angle_beta   90.00
_cell.angle_gamma   90.00
#
_symmetry.space_group_name_H-M   'P 1'
#
loop_
_entity.id
_entity.type
_entity.pdbx_description
1 polymer ?
#
loop_
_entity_poly.entity_id
_entity_poly.type
_entity_poly.pdbx_seq_one_letter_code
_entity_poly.pdbx_strand_id
1 'polypeptide(L)' 'MLDQLTAKGFKPTQITELYSERSPCPVCGPMLEDALPSGTPISWSVPDGPGSGDLLYSMIRAFGGRSGFSRSEEQ' A
#
# COMPACT_ATOMS: atom_id res chain seq x y z
N MET A 1 -0.30 -8.20 -11.65
CA MET A 1 -0.18 -8.91 -10.35
C MET A 1 -1.13 -10.10 -10.32
N LEU A 2 -2.43 -9.89 -10.53
CA LEU A 2 -3.41 -10.97 -10.63
C LEU A 2 -3.03 -12.03 -11.68
N ASP A 3 -2.54 -11.63 -12.86
CA ASP A 3 -2.07 -12.58 -13.88
C ASP A 3 -0.93 -13.50 -13.39
N GLN A 4 -0.05 -12.99 -12.54
CA GLN A 4 1.06 -13.77 -11.97
C GLN A 4 0.54 -14.78 -10.93
N LEU A 5 -0.53 -14.46 -10.21
CA LEU A 5 -1.20 -15.38 -9.29
C LEU A 5 -1.95 -16.46 -10.07
N THR A 6 -2.66 -16.07 -11.12
CA THR A 6 -3.34 -17.01 -12.03
C THR A 6 -2.37 -17.95 -12.72
N ALA A 7 -1.21 -17.46 -13.17
CA ALA A 7 -0.15 -18.30 -13.74
C ALA A 7 0.40 -19.34 -12.74
N LYS A 8 0.27 -19.07 -11.43
CA LYS A 8 0.61 -20.02 -10.35
C LYS A 8 -0.56 -20.90 -9.91
N GLY A 9 -1.71 -20.82 -10.58
CA GLY A 9 -2.91 -21.61 -10.29
C GLY A 9 -3.81 -21.04 -9.21
N PHE A 10 -3.52 -19.84 -8.69
CA PHE A 10 -4.38 -19.17 -7.72
C PHE A 10 -5.50 -18.41 -8.43
N LYS A 11 -6.74 -18.65 -8.01
CA LYS A 11 -7.90 -17.91 -8.50
C LYS A 11 -8.11 -16.66 -7.64
N PRO A 12 -8.43 -15.49 -8.23
CA PRO A 12 -8.74 -14.29 -7.47
C PRO A 12 -9.81 -14.51 -6.39
N THR A 13 -10.79 -15.38 -6.66
CA THR A 13 -11.86 -15.74 -5.72
C THR A 13 -11.39 -16.45 -4.45
N GLN A 14 -10.15 -16.91 -4.39
CA GLN A 14 -9.55 -17.57 -3.22
C GLN A 14 -8.80 -16.57 -2.32
N ILE A 15 -8.66 -15.32 -2.77
CA ILE A 15 -7.90 -14.29 -2.06
C ILE A 15 -8.81 -13.66 -1.00
N THR A 16 -8.45 -13.85 0.27
CA THR A 16 -9.18 -13.32 1.43
C THR A 16 -8.64 -11.99 1.93
N GLU A 17 -7.42 -11.63 1.55
CA GLU A 17 -6.77 -10.34 1.84
C GLU A 17 -5.66 -10.12 0.79
N LEU A 18 -5.46 -8.87 0.38
CA LEU A 18 -4.41 -8.49 -0.55
C LEU A 18 -3.59 -7.33 0.01
N TYR A 19 -2.29 -7.55 0.19
CA TYR A 19 -1.33 -6.48 0.45
C TYR A 19 -0.50 -6.18 -0.80
N SER A 20 -0.30 -4.90 -1.11
CA SER A 20 0.49 -4.45 -2.24
C SER A 20 1.54 -3.42 -1.83
N GLU A 21 2.79 -3.69 -2.23
CA GLU A 21 3.90 -2.76 -2.03
C GLU A 21 3.82 -1.49 -2.89
N ARG A 22 3.01 -1.54 -3.95
CA ARG A 22 2.81 -0.42 -4.86
C ARG A 22 1.77 0.52 -4.28
N SER A 23 1.94 1.82 -4.50
CA SER A 23 0.86 2.78 -4.27
C SER A 23 -0.36 2.41 -5.14
N PRO A 24 -1.58 2.64 -4.67
CA PRO A 24 -2.76 2.52 -5.51
C PRO A 24 -2.63 3.46 -6.72
N CYS A 25 -3.13 2.99 -7.85
CA CYS A 25 -3.22 3.78 -9.07
C CYS A 25 -4.70 3.93 -9.46
N PRO A 26 -5.09 4.99 -10.19
CA PRO A 26 -6.50 5.28 -10.49
C PRO A 26 -7.26 4.12 -11.15
N VAL A 27 -6.55 3.24 -11.87
CA VAL A 27 -7.12 2.05 -12.50
C VAL A 27 -6.88 0.78 -11.65
N CYS A 28 -5.79 0.73 -10.90
CA CYS A 28 -5.35 -0.47 -10.18
C CYS A 28 -6.28 -0.82 -9.02
N GLY A 29 -6.71 0.18 -8.23
CA GLY A 29 -7.61 -0.02 -7.10
C GLY A 29 -8.95 -0.62 -7.55
N PRO A 30 -9.69 0.05 -8.44
CA PRO A 30 -10.95 -0.47 -8.97
C PRO A 30 -10.82 -1.85 -9.62
N MET A 31 -9.76 -2.08 -10.40
CA MET A 31 -9.53 -3.37 -11.03
C MET A 31 -9.32 -4.50 -10.02
N LEU A 32 -8.69 -4.23 -8.87
CA LEU A 32 -8.54 -5.21 -7.79
C LEU A 32 -9.86 -5.41 -7.05
N GLU A 33 -10.61 -4.35 -6.78
CA GLU A 33 -11.94 -4.42 -6.16
C GLU A 33 -12.93 -5.24 -7.00
N ASP A 34 -12.88 -5.10 -8.33
CA ASP A 34 -13.72 -5.85 -9.27
C ASP A 34 -13.30 -7.32 -9.42
N ALA A 35 -12.00 -7.61 -9.28
CA ALA A 35 -11.46 -8.95 -9.48
C ALA A 35 -11.50 -9.83 -8.23
N LEU A 36 -11.50 -9.22 -7.04
CA LEU A 36 -11.51 -9.91 -5.76
C LEU A 36 -12.96 -10.11 -5.27
N PRO A 37 -13.19 -11.08 -4.35
CA PRO A 37 -14.46 -11.16 -3.65
C PRO A 37 -14.84 -9.83 -3.00
N SER A 38 -16.13 -9.48 -3.06
CA SER A 38 -16.62 -8.26 -2.43
C SER A 38 -16.31 -8.26 -0.93
N GLY A 39 -15.72 -7.17 -0.45
CA GLY A 39 -15.30 -7.03 0.95
C GLY A 39 -13.92 -7.60 1.28
N THR A 40 -13.17 -8.12 0.29
CA THR A 40 -11.76 -8.48 0.50
C THR A 40 -10.96 -7.23 0.86
N PRO A 41 -10.30 -7.18 2.04
CA PRO A 41 -9.46 -6.06 2.42
C PRO A 41 -8.25 -5.95 1.49
N ILE A 42 -8.01 -4.74 0.98
CA ILE A 42 -6.83 -4.39 0.19
C ILE A 42 -6.03 -3.35 0.99
N SER A 43 -4.77 -3.66 1.28
CA SER A 43 -3.85 -2.78 1.98
C SER A 43 -2.64 -2.44 1.12
N TRP A 44 -2.04 -1.28 1.39
CA TRP A 44 -0.97 -0.69 0.60
C TRP A 44 0.19 -0.29 1.53
N SER A 45 1.43 -0.32 1.03
CA SER A 45 2.60 0.09 1.84
C SER A 45 2.53 1.52 2.34
N VAL A 46 1.90 2.39 1.56
CA VAL A 46 1.63 3.76 1.95
C VAL A 46 0.14 3.94 2.17
N PRO A 47 -0.27 4.67 3.21
CA PRO A 47 -1.67 5.03 3.40
C PRO A 47 -2.22 5.71 2.15
N ASP A 48 -3.47 5.43 1.80
CA ASP A 48 -4.15 6.02 0.66
C ASP A 48 -5.58 6.47 1.00
N GLY A 49 -6.12 7.39 0.21
CA GLY A 49 -7.46 7.96 0.39
C GLY A 49 -7.50 9.22 1.26
N PRO A 50 -8.70 9.75 1.55
CA PRO A 50 -8.85 10.95 2.38
C PRO A 50 -8.22 10.76 3.77
N GLY A 51 -7.42 11.74 4.22
CA GLY A 51 -6.71 11.67 5.51
C GLY A 51 -5.44 10.81 5.52
N SER A 52 -5.11 10.14 4.42
CA SER A 52 -3.87 9.35 4.28
C SER A 52 -2.61 10.18 4.50
N GLY A 53 -2.61 11.45 4.07
CA GLY A 53 -1.49 12.36 4.29
C GLY A 53 -1.20 12.60 5.77
N ASP A 54 -2.25 12.82 6.58
CA ASP A 54 -2.11 13.00 8.03
C ASP A 54 -1.64 11.71 8.71
N LEU A 55 -2.19 10.56 8.28
CA LEU A 55 -1.76 9.25 8.77
C LEU A 55 -0.28 9.02 8.46
N LEU A 56 0.14 9.23 7.21
CA LEU A 56 1.52 9.08 6.79
C LEU A 56 2.45 10.03 7.57
N TYR A 57 2.04 11.28 7.78
CA TYR A 57 2.80 12.23 8.56
C TYR A 57 2.96 11.81 10.03
N SER A 58 1.90 11.24 10.63
CA SER A 58 1.95 10.69 11.98
C SER A 58 2.90 9.49 12.09
N MET A 59 2.90 8.59 11.09
CA MET A 59 3.80 7.45 11.02
C MET A 59 5.25 7.91 10.94
N ILE A 60 5.57 8.85 10.04
CA ILE A 60 6.92 9.41 9.91
C ILE A 60 7.41 10.02 11.22
N ARG A 61 6.54 10.74 11.95
CA ARG A 61 6.90 11.31 13.26
C ARG A 61 7.14 10.24 14.33
N ALA A 62 6.34 9.18 14.36
CA ALA A 62 6.52 8.07 15.29
C ALA A 62 7.89 7.37 15.12
N PHE A 63 8.43 7.35 13.90
CA PHE A 63 9.76 6.80 13.59
C PHE A 63 10.91 7.81 13.70
N GLY A 64 10.71 8.97 14.34
CA GLY A 64 11.77 9.95 14.58
C GLY A 64 11.98 10.99 13.47
N GLY A 65 11.16 10.97 12.41
CA GLY A 65 11.08 12.02 11.40
C GLY A 65 12.40 12.36 10.68
N ARG A 66 12.46 13.55 10.06
CA ARG A 66 13.67 14.07 9.39
C ARG A 66 14.76 14.58 10.36
N SER A 67 14.58 14.38 11.66
CA SER A 67 15.55 14.76 12.71
C SER A 67 16.83 13.91 12.70
N GLY A 68 16.85 12.80 11.96
CA GLY A 68 18.03 11.93 11.81
C GLY A 68 19.06 12.36 10.76
N PHE A 69 18.78 13.40 9.97
CA PHE A 69 19.75 13.99 9.03
C PHE A 69 20.14 15.39 9.51
N SER A 70 20.69 15.50 10.72
CA SER A 70 21.64 16.59 10.96
C SER A 70 22.85 16.32 10.09
N ARG A 71 22.91 17.03 8.95
CA ARG A 71 24.12 17.18 8.15
C ARG A 71 25.24 17.57 9.13
N SER A 72 26.24 16.70 9.27
CA SER A 72 27.48 17.07 9.95
C SER A 72 28.02 18.32 9.27
N GLU A 73 27.88 19.47 9.93
CA GLU A 73 28.67 20.64 9.60
C GLU A 73 30.09 20.35 10.07
N GLU A 74 30.94 20.11 9.08
CA GLU A 74 32.38 20.05 9.16
C GLU A 74 32.92 21.33 9.82
N GLN A 75 33.66 21.16 10.92
CA GLN A 75 34.57 22.15 11.51
C GLN A 75 35.82 21.43 11.99
#